data_AF-A0A165C355-F1
#
_entry.id   AF-A0A165C355-F1
#
_cell.length_a   1.000
_cell.length_b   1.000
_cell.length_c   1.000
_cell.angle_alpha   90.00
_cell.angle_beta   90.00
_cell.angle_gamma   90.00
#
_symmetry.space_group_name_H-M   'P 1'
#
loop_
_entity.id
_entity.type
_entity.pdbx_description
1 polymer ?
#
loop_
_entity_poly.entity_id
_entity_poly.type
_entity_poly.pdbx_seq_one_letter_code
_entity_poly.pdbx_strand_id
1 'polypeptide(L)'
;LLEHETWLISLLADVQVLDCCGDAQLEQQCAELSACLHRELGLLEEFQAQEWYRQQSRINDGGHMDMKNWMARLLSCPGIEKMMDSVNERTRARSGPTQSRQQDIWDAPIIETFRDPEGLRPFTHGPPGEGRYIFSLSIDGFNPFHMKVAQQQVSVTGIYMICLNLPPHLRYLPENAYLVGIIP
;
A
#
# COMPACT_ATOMS: atom_id res chain seq x y z
N LEU A 1 -13.15 -2.15 -0.91
CA LEU A 1 -12.33 -2.89 0.07
C LEU A 1 -11.86 -1.93 1.15
N LEU A 2 -10.92 -1.03 0.87
CA LEU A 2 -10.43 0.02 1.79
C LEU A 2 -11.52 0.83 2.51
N GLU A 3 -12.51 1.38 1.79
CA GLU A 3 -13.58 2.18 2.41
C GLU A 3 -14.50 1.35 3.32
N HIS A 4 -14.74 0.08 2.95
CA HIS A 4 -15.62 -0.81 3.71
C HIS A 4 -14.94 -1.32 4.97
N GLU A 5 -13.66 -1.70 4.89
CA GLU A 5 -12.86 -2.12 6.03
C GLU A 5 -12.66 -0.98 7.03
N THR A 6 -12.33 0.23 6.54
CA THR A 6 -12.24 1.42 7.38
C THR A 6 -13.57 1.72 8.08
N TRP A 7 -14.69 1.64 7.35
CA TRP A 7 -16.02 1.86 7.91
C TRP A 7 -16.33 0.86 9.03
N LEU A 8 -16.01 -0.42 8.83
CA LEU A 8 -16.20 -1.47 9.85
C LEU A 8 -15.33 -1.23 11.09
N ILE A 9 -14.05 -0.88 10.92
CA ILE A 9 -13.13 -0.59 12.03
C ILE A 9 -13.60 0.63 12.82
N SER A 10 -13.98 1.71 12.13
CA SER A 10 -14.48 2.93 12.76
C SER A 10 -15.77 2.65 13.54
N LEU A 11 -16.72 1.98 12.91
CA LEU A 11 -17.99 1.66 13.55
C LEU A 11 -17.81 0.71 14.74
N LEU A 12 -16.87 -0.24 14.66
CA LEU A 12 -16.54 -1.12 15.77
C LEU A 12 -15.96 -0.32 16.95
N ALA A 13 -15.05 0.63 16.68
CA ALA A 13 -14.51 1.50 17.70
C ALA A 13 -15.61 2.36 18.35
N ASP A 14 -16.53 2.92 17.56
CA ASP A 14 -17.66 3.69 18.07
C ASP A 14 -18.55 2.84 18.99
N VAL A 15 -18.89 1.61 18.57
CA VAL A 15 -19.73 0.69 19.36
C VAL A 15 -19.05 0.27 20.67
N GLN A 16 -17.72 0.11 20.67
CA GLN A 16 -16.97 -0.26 21.88
C GLN A 16 -16.92 0.85 22.95
N VAL A 17 -17.12 2.11 22.55
CA VAL A 17 -17.07 3.28 23.44
C VAL A 17 -18.46 3.75 23.86
N LEU A 18 -19.53 3.16 23.31
CA LEU A 18 -20.91 3.47 23.72
C LEU A 18 -21.15 3.10 25.19
N ASP A 19 -21.45 4.11 26.01
CA ASP A 19 -21.89 3.92 27.38
C ASP A 19 -23.33 3.41 27.39
N CYS A 20 -23.52 2.17 27.86
CA CYS A 20 -24.83 1.53 27.90
C CYS A 20 -25.63 1.88 29.15
N CYS A 21 -25.07 2.64 30.11
CA CYS A 21 -25.75 3.11 31.33
C CYS A 21 -26.52 2.02 32.12
N GLY A 22 -26.13 0.75 32.00
CA GLY A 22 -26.81 -0.39 32.63
C GLY A 22 -28.15 -0.81 32.00
N ASP A 23 -28.47 -0.33 30.79
CA ASP A 23 -29.61 -0.81 30.01
C ASP A 23 -29.28 -2.16 29.37
N ALA A 24 -29.85 -3.22 29.94
CA ALA A 24 -29.61 -4.61 29.50
C ALA A 24 -29.97 -4.85 28.02
N GLN A 25 -30.96 -4.13 27.48
CA GLN A 25 -31.36 -4.29 26.08
C GLN A 25 -30.34 -3.61 25.15
N LEU A 26 -29.83 -2.45 25.56
CA LEU A 26 -28.83 -1.69 24.80
C LEU A 26 -27.45 -2.39 24.86
N GLU A 27 -27.08 -2.97 26.00
CA GLU A 27 -25.90 -3.83 26.15
C GLU A 27 -25.97 -5.05 25.23
N GLN A 28 -27.13 -5.73 25.19
CA GLN A 28 -27.33 -6.87 24.29
C GLN A 28 -27.19 -6.48 22.83
N GLN A 29 -27.79 -5.36 22.41
CA GLN A 29 -27.69 -4.88 21.03
C GLN A 29 -26.27 -4.45 20.65
N CYS A 30 -25.53 -3.81 21.56
CA CYS A 30 -24.12 -3.44 21.32
C CYS A 30 -23.23 -4.68 21.17
N ALA A 31 -23.48 -5.71 21.98
CA ALA A 31 -22.77 -6.99 21.89
C ALA A 31 -23.08 -7.72 20.57
N GLU A 32 -24.35 -7.76 20.15
CA GLU A 32 -24.78 -8.36 18.89
C GLU A 32 -24.19 -7.62 17.68
N LEU A 33 -24.24 -6.28 17.68
CA LEU A 33 -23.66 -5.46 16.62
C LEU A 33 -22.15 -5.62 16.55
N SER A 34 -21.45 -5.61 17.69
CA SER A 34 -20.01 -5.88 17.74
C SER A 34 -19.68 -7.25 17.16
N ALA A 35 -20.43 -8.29 17.51
CA ALA A 35 -20.21 -9.64 16.97
C ALA A 35 -20.42 -9.71 15.45
N CYS A 36 -21.41 -8.99 14.91
CA CYS A 36 -21.61 -8.85 13.47
C CYS A 36 -20.43 -8.12 12.79
N LEU A 37 -19.97 -7.01 13.34
CA LEU A 37 -18.85 -6.25 12.79
C LEU A 37 -17.56 -7.06 12.75
N HIS A 38 -17.23 -7.78 13.83
CA HIS A 38 -16.08 -8.69 13.83
C HIS A 38 -16.20 -9.81 12.78
N ARG A 39 -17.41 -10.33 12.55
CA ARG A 39 -17.65 -11.34 11.52
C ARG A 39 -17.40 -10.78 10.12
N GLU A 40 -17.94 -9.61 9.81
CA GLU A 40 -17.72 -8.95 8.52
C GLU A 40 -16.25 -8.59 8.30
N LEU A 41 -15.54 -8.17 9.36
CA LEU A 41 -14.09 -7.96 9.31
C LEU A 41 -13.36 -9.26 8.96
N GLY A 42 -13.71 -10.37 9.62
CA GLY A 42 -13.14 -11.68 9.32
C GLY A 42 -13.43 -12.14 7.89
N LEU A 43 -14.63 -11.89 7.36
CA LEU A 43 -14.96 -12.19 5.97
C LEU A 43 -14.15 -11.36 4.98
N LEU A 44 -13.89 -10.09 5.30
CA LEU A 44 -13.00 -9.23 4.51
C LEU A 44 -11.57 -9.75 4.51
N GLU A 45 -11.03 -10.13 5.67
CA GLU A 45 -9.70 -10.72 5.78
C GLU A 45 -9.59 -12.04 5.00
N GLU A 46 -10.61 -12.91 5.08
CA GLU A 46 -10.69 -14.13 4.30
C GLU A 46 -10.76 -13.84 2.80
N PHE A 47 -11.53 -12.85 2.38
CA PHE A 47 -11.63 -12.43 0.99
C PHE A 47 -10.29 -11.91 0.46
N GLN A 48 -9.58 -11.07 1.23
CA GLN A 48 -8.24 -10.60 0.90
C GLN A 48 -7.26 -11.77 0.77
N ALA A 49 -7.29 -12.72 1.70
CA ALA A 49 -6.45 -13.92 1.63
C ALA A 49 -6.76 -14.79 0.41
N GLN A 50 -8.04 -14.99 0.07
CA GLN A 50 -8.45 -15.73 -1.12
C GLN A 50 -7.99 -15.04 -2.40
N GLU A 51 -8.17 -13.73 -2.50
CA GLU A 51 -7.71 -12.94 -3.65
C GLU A 51 -6.18 -12.96 -3.75
N TRP A 52 -5.46 -12.91 -2.63
CA TRP A 52 -4.01 -13.10 -2.59
C TRP A 52 -3.59 -14.44 -3.23
N TYR A 53 -4.16 -15.57 -2.77
CA TYR A 53 -3.84 -16.88 -3.33
C TYR A 53 -4.22 -17.02 -4.80
N ARG A 54 -5.40 -16.49 -5.20
CA ARG A 54 -5.86 -16.48 -6.59
C ARG A 54 -4.91 -15.71 -7.51
N GLN A 55 -4.33 -14.63 -7.01
CA GLN A 55 -3.49 -13.75 -7.80
C GLN A 55 -2.02 -14.21 -7.81
N GLN A 56 -1.59 -14.98 -6.80
CA GLN A 56 -0.28 -15.63 -6.80
C GLN A 56 -0.14 -16.65 -7.93
N SER A 57 -1.21 -17.36 -8.30
CA SER A 57 -1.18 -18.27 -9.47
C SER A 57 -1.02 -17.52 -10.80
N ARG A 58 -1.55 -16.29 -10.91
CA ARG A 58 -1.50 -15.47 -12.13
C ARG A 58 -0.12 -14.89 -12.42
N ILE A 59 0.71 -14.66 -11.40
CA ILE A 59 2.10 -14.23 -11.59
C ILE A 59 2.88 -15.30 -12.38
N ASN A 60 2.60 -16.59 -12.13
CA ASN A 60 3.26 -17.69 -12.80
C ASN A 60 2.81 -17.89 -14.25
N ASP A 61 1.64 -17.36 -14.63
CA ASP A 61 1.10 -17.49 -15.99
C ASP A 61 1.69 -16.46 -16.97
N GLY A 62 2.52 -15.52 -16.51
CA GLY A 62 3.29 -14.60 -17.36
C GLY A 62 2.47 -13.57 -18.14
N GLY A 63 1.16 -13.48 -17.88
CA GLY A 63 0.28 -12.49 -18.50
C GLY A 63 0.56 -11.07 -17.99
N HIS A 64 0.44 -10.08 -18.89
CA HIS A 64 0.50 -8.67 -18.50
C HIS A 64 -0.64 -8.36 -17.51
N MET A 65 -0.27 -8.03 -16.28
CA MET A 65 -1.19 -7.55 -15.25
C MET A 65 -1.34 -6.04 -15.39
N ASP A 66 -2.56 -5.52 -15.42
CA ASP A 66 -2.76 -4.07 -15.39
C ASP A 66 -2.49 -3.48 -14.00
N MET A 67 -2.37 -2.15 -13.92
CA MET A 67 -2.03 -1.43 -12.69
C MET A 67 -3.05 -1.66 -11.57
N LYS A 68 -4.35 -1.74 -11.90
CA LYS A 68 -5.41 -1.89 -10.89
C LYS A 68 -5.32 -3.27 -10.26
N ASN A 69 -5.14 -4.30 -11.07
CA ASN A 69 -4.96 -5.67 -10.61
C ASN A 69 -3.65 -5.84 -9.83
N TRP A 70 -2.56 -5.22 -10.29
CA TRP A 70 -1.30 -5.23 -9.55
C TRP A 70 -1.43 -4.54 -8.18
N MET A 71 -2.10 -3.39 -8.12
CA MET A 71 -2.32 -2.66 -6.87
C MET A 71 -3.22 -3.45 -5.93
N ALA A 72 -4.34 -3.98 -6.43
CA ALA A 72 -5.26 -4.80 -5.64
C ALA A 72 -4.53 -6.00 -5.04
N ARG A 73 -3.66 -6.67 -5.82
CA ARG A 73 -2.81 -7.75 -5.34
C ARG A 73 -1.87 -7.30 -4.24
N LEU A 74 -1.17 -6.19 -4.48
CA LEU A 74 -0.22 -5.65 -3.53
C LEU A 74 -0.93 -5.43 -2.20
N LEU A 75 -2.05 -4.70 -2.20
CA LEU A 75 -2.82 -4.36 -1.00
C LEU A 75 -3.52 -5.56 -0.34
N SER A 76 -3.84 -6.61 -1.11
CA SER A 76 -4.40 -7.86 -0.54
C SER A 76 -3.37 -8.71 0.21
N CYS A 77 -2.09 -8.33 0.18
CA CYS A 77 -1.04 -9.03 0.92
C CYS A 77 -1.19 -8.77 2.43
N PRO A 78 -1.38 -9.81 3.26
CA PRO A 78 -1.61 -9.62 4.69
C PRO A 78 -0.52 -8.81 5.37
N GLY A 79 -0.93 -7.76 6.11
CA GLY A 79 -0.03 -6.91 6.89
C GLY A 79 0.79 -5.89 6.07
N ILE A 80 0.62 -5.85 4.74
CA ILE A 80 1.39 -4.94 3.90
C ILE A 80 1.00 -3.47 4.10
N GLU A 81 -0.30 -3.19 4.30
CA GLU A 81 -0.80 -1.83 4.49
C GLU A 81 -0.29 -1.25 5.80
N LYS A 82 -0.38 -2.04 6.88
CA LYS A 82 0.24 -1.68 8.17
C LYS A 82 1.74 -1.40 8.04
N MET A 83 2.44 -2.17 7.21
CA MET A 83 3.86 -1.93 6.94
C MET A 83 4.09 -0.62 6.18
N MET A 84 3.26 -0.33 5.16
CA MET A 84 3.31 0.92 4.39
C MET A 84 2.99 2.14 5.26
N ASP A 85 2.02 2.03 6.18
CA ASP A 85 1.60 3.09 7.09
C ASP A 85 2.66 3.40 8.14
N SER A 86 3.42 2.39 8.60
CA SER A 86 4.51 2.60 9.57
C SER A 86 5.59 3.58 9.06
N VAL A 87 5.77 3.67 7.74
CA VAL A 87 6.71 4.61 7.12
C VAL A 87 6.15 6.04 7.18
N ASN A 88 4.85 6.21 6.95
CA ASN A 88 4.16 7.49 7.11
C ASN A 88 4.22 7.99 8.57
N GLU A 89 4.00 7.10 9.52
CA GLU A 89 4.08 7.41 10.96
C GLU A 89 5.49 7.88 11.37
N ARG A 90 6.53 7.25 10.82
CA ARG A 90 7.91 7.68 11.05
C ARG A 90 8.16 9.11 10.57
N THR A 91 7.63 9.48 9.40
CA THR A 91 7.75 10.85 8.88
C THR A 91 7.01 11.84 9.78
N ARG A 92 5.81 11.51 10.28
CA ARG A 92 5.07 12.34 11.27
C ARG A 92 5.90 12.61 12.53
N ALA A 93 6.55 11.58 13.06
CA ALA A 93 7.31 11.66 14.31
C ALA A 93 8.62 12.47 14.20
N ARG A 94 9.15 12.72 13.00
CA ARG A 94 10.43 13.42 12.79
C ARG A 94 10.33 14.95 12.77
N SER A 95 9.22 15.52 13.22
CA SER A 95 9.02 16.97 13.32
C SER A 95 10.12 17.64 14.18
N GLY A 96 11.22 18.09 13.56
CA GLY A 96 12.33 18.78 14.21
C GLY A 96 13.65 18.74 13.40
N PRO A 97 14.54 19.73 13.54
CA PRO A 97 15.78 19.82 12.79
C PRO A 97 16.83 18.86 13.37
N THR A 98 16.78 17.59 12.97
CA THR A 98 17.89 16.67 13.24
C THR A 98 18.57 16.31 11.93
N GLN A 99 19.82 16.79 11.77
CA GLN A 99 20.79 16.39 10.75
C GLN A 99 21.16 14.90 10.90
N SER A 100 20.17 14.03 10.80
CA SER A 100 20.36 12.60 10.78
C SER A 100 20.72 12.17 9.36
N ARG A 101 21.64 11.21 9.25
CA ARG A 101 22.00 10.54 8.00
C ARG A 101 20.72 10.05 7.32
N GLN A 102 20.45 10.55 6.12
CA GLN A 102 19.35 10.03 5.29
C GLN A 102 19.66 8.57 4.94
N GLN A 103 18.80 7.67 5.39
CA GLN A 103 18.87 6.23 5.15
C GLN A 103 17.91 5.79 4.04
N ASP A 104 16.86 6.58 3.80
CA ASP A 104 15.76 6.26 2.89
C ASP A 104 15.29 7.51 2.11
N ILE A 105 14.61 7.32 0.98
CA ILE A 105 13.95 8.40 0.22
C ILE A 105 12.88 9.11 1.05
N TRP A 106 12.26 8.43 2.01
CA TRP A 106 11.31 9.03 2.96
C TRP A 106 11.95 10.06 3.90
N ASP A 107 13.28 10.10 3.97
CA ASP A 107 14.03 11.11 4.72
C ASP A 107 14.27 12.37 3.89
N ALA A 108 13.82 12.40 2.62
CA ALA A 108 13.98 13.56 1.76
C ALA A 108 13.02 14.69 2.15
N PRO A 109 13.49 15.95 2.22
CA PRO A 109 12.63 17.09 2.58
C PRO A 109 11.40 17.24 1.69
N ILE A 110 11.48 16.81 0.43
CA ILE A 110 10.35 16.86 -0.50
C ILE A 110 9.19 15.99 -0.03
N ILE A 111 9.43 14.85 0.62
CA ILE A 111 8.36 13.93 1.07
C ILE A 111 7.58 14.53 2.25
N GLU A 112 8.26 15.28 3.12
CA GLU A 112 7.65 15.99 4.25
C GLU A 112 6.91 17.28 3.81
N THR A 113 7.47 17.97 2.81
CA THR A 113 6.97 19.29 2.37
C THR A 113 5.95 19.21 1.24
N PHE A 114 5.87 18.09 0.50
CA PHE A 114 4.88 17.89 -0.54
C PHE A 114 3.47 17.93 0.04
N ARG A 115 2.65 18.87 -0.43
CA ARG A 115 1.31 19.13 0.09
C ARG A 115 0.25 18.39 -0.70
N ASP A 116 -0.89 18.16 -0.05
CA ASP A 116 -2.11 17.71 -0.73
C ASP A 116 -2.62 18.75 -1.75
N PRO A 117 -3.56 18.40 -2.64
CA PRO A 117 -4.09 19.32 -3.65
C PRO A 117 -4.64 20.63 -3.08
N GLU A 118 -5.14 20.60 -1.84
CA GLU A 118 -5.66 21.73 -1.09
C GLU A 118 -4.57 22.60 -0.45
N GLY A 119 -3.34 22.10 -0.36
CA GLY A 119 -2.20 22.80 0.21
C GLY A 119 -2.18 22.86 1.75
N LEU A 120 -3.10 22.17 2.42
CA LEU A 120 -3.36 22.33 3.86
C LEU A 120 -2.49 21.43 4.73
N ARG A 121 -2.09 20.27 4.22
CA ARG A 121 -1.35 19.26 4.97
C ARG A 121 -0.31 18.56 4.08
N PRO A 122 0.73 17.94 4.66
CA PRO A 122 1.59 17.03 3.91
C PRO A 122 0.74 15.93 3.24
N PHE A 123 1.00 15.61 1.99
CA PHE A 123 0.30 14.57 1.23
C PHE A 123 0.33 13.21 1.95
N THR A 124 1.45 12.90 2.60
CA THR A 124 1.68 11.67 3.38
C THR A 124 0.85 11.61 4.67
N HIS A 125 0.26 12.74 5.08
CA HIS A 125 -0.59 12.85 6.27
C HIS A 125 -2.07 12.85 5.87
N GLY A 126 -2.47 11.84 5.08
CA GLY A 126 -3.86 11.66 4.64
C GLY A 126 -4.85 11.56 5.82
N PRO A 127 -6.16 11.82 5.56
CA PRO A 127 -7.21 11.62 6.55
C PRO A 127 -7.29 10.14 6.97
N PRO A 128 -7.90 9.83 8.12
CA PRO A 128 -8.15 8.46 8.54
C PRO A 128 -8.89 7.69 7.44
N GLY A 129 -8.44 6.47 7.14
CA GLY A 129 -9.05 5.61 6.11
C GLY A 129 -8.56 5.82 4.68
N GLU A 130 -7.64 6.75 4.43
CA GLU A 130 -7.11 7.00 3.09
C GLU A 130 -5.63 6.62 2.98
N GLY A 131 -5.33 5.59 2.19
CA GLY A 131 -3.96 5.19 1.84
C GLY A 131 -3.30 6.18 0.89
N ARG A 132 -2.20 6.81 1.34
CA ARG A 132 -1.41 7.75 0.53
C ARG A 132 -0.11 7.09 0.08
N TYR A 133 -0.09 6.68 -1.19
CA TYR A 133 1.02 5.92 -1.77
C TYR A 133 1.88 6.79 -2.70
N ILE A 134 3.20 6.64 -2.58
CA ILE A 134 4.19 7.29 -3.43
C ILE A 134 4.85 6.22 -4.27
N PHE A 135 4.94 6.48 -5.59
CA PHE A 135 5.58 5.56 -6.52
C PHE A 135 6.80 6.20 -7.17
N SER A 136 7.86 5.41 -7.31
CA SER A 136 8.96 5.72 -8.23
C SER A 136 8.62 5.16 -9.60
N LEU A 137 8.89 5.95 -10.64
CA LEU A 137 8.91 5.49 -12.03
C LEU A 137 10.36 5.35 -12.46
N SER A 138 10.76 4.14 -12.84
CA SER A 138 12.09 3.81 -13.34
C SER A 138 12.00 3.46 -14.81
N ILE A 139 12.89 4.05 -15.64
CA ILE A 139 12.95 3.82 -17.08
C ILE A 139 14.38 3.38 -17.38
N ASP A 140 14.55 2.13 -17.78
CA ASP A 140 15.88 1.53 -17.96
C ASP A 140 16.01 0.87 -19.34
N GLY A 141 17.01 1.33 -20.10
CA GLY A 141 17.32 0.85 -21.45
C GLY A 141 18.47 -0.16 -21.40
N PHE A 142 18.21 -1.39 -21.84
CA PHE A 142 19.20 -2.46 -21.86
C PHE A 142 19.26 -3.16 -23.22
N ASN A 143 20.42 -3.74 -23.55
CA ASN A 143 20.55 -4.56 -24.76
C ASN A 143 20.00 -5.97 -24.47
N PRO A 144 18.88 -6.39 -25.11
CA PRO A 144 18.26 -7.69 -24.82
C PRO A 144 19.16 -8.89 -25.21
N PHE A 145 20.12 -8.69 -26.11
CA PHE A 145 21.01 -9.74 -26.61
C PHE A 145 22.34 -9.85 -25.86
N HIS A 146 22.54 -9.02 -24.82
CA HIS A 146 23.81 -8.83 -24.12
C HIS A 146 24.94 -8.34 -25.04
N MET A 147 26.09 -7.95 -24.49
CA MET A 147 27.26 -7.48 -25.27
C MET A 147 27.92 -8.63 -26.04
N LYS A 148 27.31 -9.12 -27.11
CA LYS A 148 27.95 -10.04 -28.06
C LYS A 148 28.85 -9.25 -29.01
N VAL A 149 29.98 -9.86 -29.40
CA VAL A 149 31.07 -9.27 -30.20
C VAL A 149 30.61 -8.79 -31.60
N ALA A 150 29.46 -9.27 -32.08
CA ALA A 150 28.83 -8.79 -33.31
C ALA A 150 27.85 -7.64 -33.02
N GLN A 151 28.19 -6.45 -33.51
CA GLN A 151 27.60 -5.12 -33.25
C GLN A 151 26.12 -4.94 -33.68
N GLN A 152 25.17 -5.68 -33.14
CA GLN A 152 23.77 -5.24 -33.20
C GLN A 152 23.49 -4.30 -32.02
N GLN A 153 23.41 -3.00 -32.31
CA GLN A 153 22.91 -2.00 -31.38
C GLN A 153 21.38 -2.06 -31.34
N VAL A 154 20.86 -2.97 -30.51
CA VAL A 154 19.44 -3.04 -30.16
C VAL A 154 19.32 -2.67 -28.68
N SER A 155 18.39 -1.77 -28.36
CA SER A 155 18.08 -1.37 -26.99
C SER A 155 16.60 -1.57 -26.77
N VAL A 156 16.25 -2.21 -25.66
CA VAL A 156 14.87 -2.34 -25.19
C VAL A 156 14.79 -1.57 -23.87
N THR A 157 13.75 -0.76 -23.73
CA THR A 157 13.56 0.06 -22.53
C THR A 157 12.39 -0.47 -21.71
N GLY A 158 12.67 -0.90 -20.48
CA GLY A 158 11.65 -1.27 -19.50
C GLY A 158 11.19 -0.04 -18.70
N ILE A 159 9.89 0.07 -18.49
CA ILE A 159 9.29 1.06 -17.60
C ILE A 159 8.71 0.33 -16.39
N TYR A 160 9.23 0.64 -15.21
CA TYR A 160 8.85 0.00 -13.95
C TYR A 160 8.30 1.02 -12.97
N MET A 161 7.32 0.60 -12.17
CA MET A 161 6.79 1.39 -11.07
C MET A 161 7.02 0.65 -9.75
N ILE A 162 7.54 1.35 -8.75
CA ILE A 162 7.92 0.80 -7.45
C ILE A 162 7.17 1.56 -6.35
N CYS A 163 6.45 0.86 -5.47
CA CYS A 163 5.79 1.47 -4.32
C CYS A 163 6.82 1.85 -3.25
N LEU A 164 7.06 3.14 -3.05
CA LEU A 164 8.04 3.62 -2.08
C LEU A 164 7.59 3.46 -0.64
N ASN A 165 6.30 3.24 -0.37
CA ASN A 165 5.82 3.01 1.00
C ASN A 165 6.29 1.69 1.60
N LEU A 166 6.70 0.71 0.80
CA LEU A 166 7.32 -0.52 1.32
C LEU A 166 8.67 -0.21 1.98
N PRO A 167 9.25 -1.08 2.81
CA PRO A 167 10.63 -0.91 3.27
C PRO A 167 11.64 -1.26 2.15
N PRO A 168 12.87 -0.70 2.16
CA PRO A 168 13.85 -0.86 1.08
C PRO A 168 14.13 -2.31 0.67
N HIS A 169 14.14 -3.22 1.63
CA HIS A 169 14.40 -4.65 1.41
C HIS A 169 13.24 -5.39 0.71
N LEU A 170 12.06 -4.78 0.59
CA LEU A 170 10.90 -5.35 -0.10
C LEU A 170 10.53 -4.61 -1.39
N ARG A 171 10.76 -3.29 -1.47
CA ARG A 171 10.37 -2.44 -2.62
C ARG A 171 10.77 -2.99 -3.97
N TYR A 172 12.02 -3.45 -4.08
CA TYR A 172 12.64 -3.83 -5.35
C TYR A 172 12.59 -5.34 -5.62
N LEU A 173 11.88 -6.10 -4.79
CA LEU A 173 11.64 -7.50 -5.09
C LEU A 173 10.77 -7.61 -6.35
N PRO A 174 11.02 -8.58 -7.25
CA PRO A 174 10.26 -8.73 -8.48
C PRO A 174 8.75 -8.85 -8.24
N GLU A 175 8.33 -9.44 -7.12
CA GLU A 175 6.92 -9.61 -6.76
C GLU A 175 6.26 -8.30 -6.32
N ASN A 176 7.02 -7.25 -6.01
CA ASN A 176 6.53 -5.93 -5.61
C ASN A 176 6.80 -4.84 -6.65
N ALA A 177 7.45 -5.18 -7.76
CA ALA A 177 7.62 -4.27 -8.88
C ALA A 177 6.44 -4.38 -9.86
N TYR A 178 6.07 -3.27 -10.49
CA TYR A 178 5.08 -3.26 -11.57
C TYR A 178 5.77 -2.95 -12.89
N LEU A 179 5.68 -3.86 -13.86
CA LEU A 179 6.10 -3.56 -15.24
C LEU A 179 4.99 -2.78 -15.93
N VAL A 180 5.22 -1.48 -16.14
CA VAL A 180 4.27 -0.58 -16.82
C VAL A 180 4.25 -0.85 -18.31
N GLY A 181 5.41 -1.12 -18.91
CA GLY A 181 5.53 -1.34 -20.33
C GLY A 181 6.97 -1.54 -20.80
N ILE A 182 7.08 -1.90 -22.07
CA ILE A 182 8.35 -2.11 -22.76
C ILE A 182 8.33 -1.28 -24.06
N ILE A 183 9.38 -0.49 -24.28
CA ILE A 183 9.61 0.23 -25.54
C ILE A 183 10.70 -0.54 -26.30
N PRO A 184 10.39 -1.12 -27.47
CA PRO A 184 11.35 -1.85 -28.29
C PRO A 184 12.29 -0.94 -29.09
#